data_AF-J9EM61-F1
#
_entry.id   AF-J9EM61-F1
#
_cell.length_a   1.000
_cell.length_b   1.000
_cell.length_c   1.000
_cell.angle_alpha   90.00
_cell.angle_beta   90.00
_cell.angle_gamma   90.00
#
_symmetry.space_group_name_H-M   'P 1'
#
loop_
_entity.id
_entity.type
_entity.pdbx_description
1 polymer ?
#
loop_
_entity_poly.entity_id
_entity_poly.type
_entity_poly.pdbx_seq_one_letter_code
_entity_poly.pdbx_strand_id
1 'polypeptide(L)'
;MNKRRFEEAGLLFKRANNMTMALQCYQSAQNWREMIECGQIMNMEKKELSDLLQKMIPHFESRGKFMDIAEILSFIDKKSNMAQIVEYYCKADAWSFAMNHAFGNEELTKTVSKAASVRYEQILQSIENWKNLLEQYCCRLEVVRQNKENSLKAAIKRFEDHDLPVSEVFSEISSAISDISKFSTVSTASARRRKHIEKKKKVLKEGTQYEDAALLNALKDTISLIDSQQDELIFLLPTLVAVDAVEEARALQTHFLTLLNLAHKVIGIAWPTHLSAHMIPGPLREIYRDKNGIIRIPEENKMPNRIPFGNLKINLYNEHLMYGVIPSFLM
;
A
#
# COMPACT_ATOMS: atom_id res chain seq x y z
N MET A 1 22.39 15.63 12.35
CA MET A 1 21.40 16.60 11.82
C MET A 1 20.43 16.95 12.95
N ASN A 2 20.46 18.18 13.45
CA ASN A 2 19.48 18.65 14.44
C ASN A 2 18.09 18.63 13.80
N LYS A 3 17.28 17.61 14.13
CA LYS A 3 15.83 17.69 13.89
C LYS A 3 15.35 18.91 14.66
N ARG A 4 14.86 19.94 13.98
CA ARG A 4 14.25 21.10 14.64
C ARG A 4 12.94 20.61 15.25
N ARG A 5 12.97 20.26 16.54
CA ARG A 5 11.82 19.71 17.27
C ARG A 5 10.99 20.85 17.85
N PHE A 6 10.37 21.61 16.95
CA PHE A 6 9.58 22.78 17.32
C PHE A 6 8.35 22.41 18.15
N GLU A 7 7.74 21.24 17.93
CA GLU A 7 6.63 20.76 18.74
C GLU A 7 7.05 20.46 20.18
N GLU A 8 8.19 19.77 20.38
CA GLU A 8 8.72 19.48 21.71
C GLU A 8 9.12 20.77 22.45
N ALA A 9 9.74 21.72 21.75
CA ALA A 9 10.06 23.03 22.30
C ALA A 9 8.79 23.82 22.70
N GLY A 10 7.76 23.82 21.83
CA GLY A 10 6.47 24.45 22.09
C GLY A 10 5.81 23.90 23.35
N LEU A 11 5.82 22.58 23.52
CA LEU A 11 5.28 21.91 24.71
C LEU A 11 6.00 22.35 26.00
N LEU A 12 7.34 22.45 25.97
CA LEU A 12 8.13 22.89 27.13
C LEU A 12 7.84 24.36 27.47
N PHE A 13 7.74 25.24 26.48
CA PHE A 13 7.39 26.64 26.71
C PHE A 13 5.95 26.81 27.23
N LYS A 14 5.00 26.04 26.70
CA LYS A 14 3.61 26.00 27.17
C LYS A 14 3.55 25.58 28.64
N ARG A 15 4.29 24.52 29.03
CA ARG A 15 4.41 24.07 30.42
C ARG A 15 5.09 25.10 31.33
N ALA A 16 6.01 25.88 30.81
CA ALA A 16 6.66 26.98 31.52
C ALA A 16 5.82 28.27 31.56
N ASN A 17 4.55 28.24 31.13
CA ASN A 17 3.66 29.39 30.98
C ASN A 17 4.20 30.52 30.07
N ASN A 18 5.20 30.23 29.24
CA ASN A 18 5.71 31.16 28.25
C ASN A 18 4.95 30.98 26.93
N MET A 19 3.71 31.48 26.90
CA MET A 19 2.77 31.24 25.79
C MET A 19 3.19 31.93 24.48
N THR A 20 3.91 33.05 24.55
CA THR A 20 4.42 33.76 23.37
C THR A 20 5.46 32.92 22.62
N MET A 21 6.42 32.35 23.35
CA MET A 21 7.42 31.44 22.77
C MET A 21 6.80 30.12 22.33
N ALA A 22 5.82 29.60 23.07
CA ALA A 22 5.07 28.42 22.69
C ALA A 22 4.35 28.62 21.34
N LEU A 23 3.65 29.75 21.17
CA LEU A 23 2.95 30.11 19.93
C LEU A 23 3.90 30.18 18.74
N GLN A 24 5.06 30.82 18.88
CA GLN A 24 6.08 30.89 17.82
C GLN A 24 6.64 29.51 17.44
N CYS A 25 6.84 28.65 18.44
CA CYS A 25 7.26 27.27 18.21
C CYS A 25 6.19 26.47 17.47
N TYR A 26 4.92 26.58 17.88
CA TYR A 26 3.81 25.90 17.19
C TYR A 26 3.55 26.44 15.78
N GLN A 27 3.75 27.74 15.55
CA GLN A 27 3.74 28.32 14.21
C GLN A 27 4.83 27.74 13.32
N SER A 28 6.04 27.57 13.86
CA SER A 28 7.17 26.95 13.15
C SER A 28 6.96 25.45 12.92
N ALA A 29 6.29 24.76 13.84
CA ALA A 29 5.88 23.36 13.71
C ALA A 29 4.64 23.16 12.82
N GLN A 30 3.89 24.22 12.54
CA GLN A 30 2.61 24.22 11.83
C GLN A 30 1.53 23.40 12.53
N ASN A 31 1.52 23.46 13.86
CA ASN A 31 0.48 22.85 14.67
C ASN A 31 -0.60 23.91 14.98
N TRP A 32 -1.58 24.00 14.09
CA TRP A 32 -2.62 25.03 14.15
C TRP A 32 -3.55 24.87 15.38
N ARG A 33 -3.79 23.63 15.84
CA ARG A 33 -4.62 23.36 17.03
C ARG A 33 -3.98 23.92 18.29
N GLU A 34 -2.70 23.62 18.49
CA GLU A 34 -1.93 24.15 19.63
C GLU A 34 -1.77 25.67 19.56
N MET A 35 -1.69 26.25 18.36
CA MET A 35 -1.70 27.70 18.19
C MET A 35 -3.01 28.35 18.64
N ILE A 36 -4.15 27.74 18.30
CA ILE A 36 -5.46 28.20 18.77
C ILE A 36 -5.51 28.17 20.30
N GLU A 37 -5.08 27.07 20.92
CA GLU A 37 -5.05 26.95 22.38
C GLU A 37 -4.15 28.02 23.02
N CYS A 38 -2.94 28.22 22.49
CA CYS A 38 -2.04 29.27 23.00
C CYS A 38 -2.65 30.67 22.85
N GLY A 39 -3.26 30.97 21.70
CA GLY A 39 -3.92 32.25 21.45
C GLY A 39 -5.11 32.50 22.37
N GLN A 40 -5.91 31.46 22.66
CA GLN A 40 -7.01 31.54 23.61
C GLN A 40 -6.53 31.79 25.04
N ILE A 41 -5.48 31.09 25.49
CA ILE A 41 -4.89 31.30 26.83
C ILE A 41 -4.33 32.72 26.97
N MET A 42 -3.77 33.27 25.89
CA MET A 42 -3.26 34.63 25.83
C MET A 42 -4.34 35.70 25.69
N ASN A 43 -5.62 35.34 25.57
CA ASN A 43 -6.72 36.25 25.23
C ASN A 43 -6.45 37.11 24.00
N MET A 44 -5.83 36.52 22.96
CA MET A 44 -5.59 37.21 21.69
C MET A 44 -6.92 37.59 21.03
N GLU A 45 -6.93 38.69 20.28
CA GLU A 45 -8.12 39.07 19.52
C GLU A 45 -8.41 37.99 18.47
N LYS A 46 -9.70 37.61 18.32
CA LYS A 46 -10.11 36.59 17.34
C LYS A 46 -9.60 36.92 15.93
N LYS A 47 -9.57 38.20 15.56
CA LYS A 47 -9.08 38.68 14.27
C LYS A 47 -7.59 38.40 14.08
N GLU A 48 -6.76 38.70 15.08
CA GLU A 48 -5.31 38.43 15.03
C GLU A 48 -5.02 36.92 14.90
N LEU A 49 -5.76 36.09 15.64
CA LEU A 49 -5.63 34.64 15.55
C LEU A 49 -6.06 34.11 14.17
N SER A 50 -7.16 34.63 13.62
CA SER A 50 -7.61 34.30 12.27
C SER A 50 -6.59 34.68 11.20
N ASP A 51 -5.97 35.85 11.30
CA ASP A 51 -4.94 36.31 10.35
C ASP A 51 -3.69 35.41 10.40
N LEU A 52 -3.30 34.92 11.58
CA LEU A 52 -2.21 33.96 11.74
C LEU A 52 -2.54 32.62 11.10
N LEU A 53 -3.75 32.10 11.34
CA LEU A 53 -4.20 30.82 10.77
C LEU A 53 -4.34 30.90 9.24
N GLN A 54 -4.86 32.01 8.72
CA GLN A 54 -5.02 32.21 7.28
C GLN A 54 -3.68 32.22 6.55
N LYS A 55 -2.61 32.75 7.16
CA LYS A 55 -1.24 32.68 6.62
C LYS A 55 -0.69 31.26 6.51
N MET A 56 -1.25 30.30 7.25
CA MET A 56 -0.82 28.90 7.20
C MET A 56 -1.49 28.10 6.09
N ILE A 57 -2.65 28.54 5.58
CA ILE A 57 -3.43 27.80 4.58
C ILE A 57 -2.59 27.40 3.35
N PRO A 58 -1.83 28.30 2.70
CA PRO A 58 -1.03 27.93 1.52
C PRO A 58 0.00 26.84 1.84
N HIS A 59 0.48 26.79 3.09
CA HIS A 59 1.40 25.76 3.52
C HIS A 59 0.73 24.38 3.62
N PHE A 60 -0.46 24.31 4.21
CA PHE A 60 -1.23 23.07 4.27
C PHE A 60 -1.66 22.60 2.88
N GLU A 61 -1.98 23.52 1.97
CA GLU A 61 -2.30 23.19 0.57
C GLU A 61 -1.13 22.52 -0.12
N SER A 62 0.08 23.09 0.02
CA SER A 62 1.29 22.51 -0.57
C SER A 62 1.64 21.10 -0.07
N ARG A 63 1.12 20.73 1.10
CA ARG A 63 1.32 19.41 1.73
C ARG A 63 0.14 18.45 1.55
N GLY A 64 -0.93 18.87 0.86
CA GLY A 64 -2.14 18.06 0.66
C GLY A 64 -2.97 17.84 1.93
N LYS A 65 -2.79 18.66 2.97
CA LYS A 65 -3.51 18.54 4.25
C LYS A 65 -4.85 19.28 4.18
N PHE A 66 -5.74 18.86 3.29
CA PHE A 66 -6.98 19.59 3.00
C PHE A 66 -8.00 19.57 4.15
N MET A 67 -8.03 18.49 4.93
CA MET A 67 -8.89 18.38 6.12
C MET A 67 -8.54 19.44 7.17
N ASP A 68 -7.24 19.65 7.44
CA ASP A 68 -6.76 20.68 8.36
C ASP A 68 -7.19 22.09 7.90
N ILE A 69 -7.17 22.35 6.58
CA ILE A 69 -7.61 23.64 6.02
C ILE A 69 -9.09 23.87 6.24
N ALA A 70 -9.92 22.86 6.00
CA ALA A 70 -11.37 22.96 6.19
C ALA A 70 -11.71 23.24 7.67
N GLU A 71 -11.00 22.59 8.62
CA GLU A 71 -11.15 22.85 10.05
C GLU A 71 -10.70 24.28 10.42
N ILE A 72 -9.58 24.76 9.88
CA ILE A 72 -9.08 26.14 10.07
C ILE A 72 -10.10 27.17 9.56
N LEU A 73 -10.62 26.99 8.34
CA LEU A 73 -11.61 27.91 7.76
C LEU A 73 -12.92 27.94 8.55
N SER A 74 -13.34 26.78 9.07
CA SER A 74 -14.49 26.65 9.96
C SER A 74 -14.28 27.41 11.28
N PHE A 75 -13.06 27.38 11.84
CA PHE A 75 -12.71 28.12 13.05
C PHE A 75 -12.71 29.64 12.83
N ILE A 76 -12.16 30.10 11.70
CA ILE A 76 -12.11 31.54 11.33
C ILE A 76 -13.53 32.10 11.21
N ASP A 77 -14.27 31.60 10.21
CA ASP A 77 -15.67 31.96 9.97
C ASP A 77 -16.36 30.90 9.10
N LYS A 78 -17.11 30.03 9.76
CA LYS A 78 -17.88 28.96 9.10
C LYS A 78 -18.91 29.49 8.10
N LYS A 79 -19.58 30.61 8.37
CA LYS A 79 -20.69 31.08 7.52
C LYS A 79 -20.18 31.64 6.21
N SER A 80 -19.17 32.50 6.27
CA SER A 80 -18.60 33.15 5.08
C SER A 80 -17.79 32.17 4.22
N ASN A 81 -17.15 31.16 4.84
CA ASN A 81 -16.27 30.23 4.13
C ASN A 81 -16.93 28.88 3.79
N MET A 82 -18.25 28.73 3.95
CA MET A 82 -18.93 27.44 3.82
C MET A 82 -18.64 26.73 2.49
N ALA A 83 -18.66 27.46 1.38
CA ALA A 83 -18.37 26.90 0.06
C ALA A 83 -16.94 26.34 -0.04
N GLN A 84 -15.95 27.11 0.42
CA GLN A 84 -14.54 26.68 0.43
C GLN A 84 -14.34 25.48 1.37
N ILE A 85 -14.98 25.48 2.53
CA ILE A 85 -14.92 24.37 3.50
C ILE A 85 -15.39 23.06 2.85
N VAL A 86 -16.54 23.10 2.16
CA VAL A 86 -17.06 21.93 1.43
C VAL A 86 -16.08 21.47 0.35
N GLU A 87 -15.53 22.38 -0.45
CA GLU A 87 -14.54 22.05 -1.48
C GLU A 87 -13.29 21.38 -0.90
N TYR A 88 -12.77 21.87 0.22
CA TYR A 88 -11.60 21.27 0.87
C TYR A 88 -11.91 19.92 1.52
N TYR A 89 -13.11 19.71 2.06
CA TYR A 89 -13.52 18.38 2.53
C TYR A 89 -13.63 17.39 1.37
N CYS A 90 -14.16 17.80 0.21
CA CYS A 90 -14.16 16.96 -1.00
C CYS A 90 -12.73 16.63 -1.46
N LYS A 91 -11.80 17.59 -1.44
CA LYS A 91 -10.38 17.34 -1.77
C LYS A 91 -9.66 16.44 -0.77
N ALA A 92 -10.18 16.32 0.45
CA ALA A 92 -9.65 15.47 1.50
C ALA A 92 -10.26 14.06 1.52
N ASP A 93 -11.12 13.72 0.54
CA ASP A 93 -11.94 12.50 0.52
C ASP A 93 -12.82 12.34 1.79
N ALA A 94 -13.10 13.45 2.46
CA ALA A 94 -13.85 13.52 3.72
C ALA A 94 -15.36 13.69 3.43
N TRP A 95 -15.93 12.76 2.66
CA TRP A 95 -17.26 12.87 2.05
C TRP A 95 -18.39 13.10 3.05
N SER A 96 -18.34 12.43 4.21
CA SER A 96 -19.32 12.60 5.29
C SER A 96 -19.33 14.04 5.83
N PHE A 97 -18.16 14.65 6.01
CA PHE A 97 -18.06 16.04 6.46
C PHE A 97 -18.52 17.02 5.37
N ALA A 98 -18.16 16.77 4.11
CA ALA A 98 -18.61 17.59 2.99
C ALA A 98 -20.14 17.60 2.88
N MET A 99 -20.77 16.42 2.91
CA MET A 99 -22.23 16.30 2.79
C MET A 99 -22.96 16.93 3.99
N ASN A 100 -22.45 16.74 5.21
CA ASN A 100 -23.02 17.36 6.41
C ASN A 100 -23.01 18.89 6.35
N HIS A 101 -22.01 19.50 5.72
CA HIS A 101 -21.94 20.96 5.54
C HIS A 101 -22.77 21.45 4.34
N ALA A 102 -23.00 20.61 3.34
CA ALA A 102 -23.84 20.91 2.19
C ALA A 102 -25.34 20.73 2.45
N PHE A 103 -25.72 19.99 3.50
CA PHE A 103 -27.11 19.65 3.82
C PHE A 103 -28.02 20.89 3.88
N GLY A 104 -29.11 20.85 3.12
CA GLY A 104 -30.08 21.95 3.04
C GLY A 104 -29.67 23.12 2.12
N ASN A 105 -28.48 23.07 1.50
CA ASN A 105 -28.05 24.04 0.50
C ASN A 105 -27.82 23.35 -0.86
N GLU A 106 -28.66 23.68 -1.83
CA GLU A 106 -28.67 23.05 -3.15
C GLU A 106 -27.38 23.34 -3.95
N GLU A 107 -26.83 24.55 -3.84
CA GLU A 107 -25.59 24.91 -4.56
C GLU A 107 -24.39 24.13 -4.03
N LEU A 108 -24.27 24.01 -2.70
CA LEU A 108 -23.21 23.23 -2.07
C LEU A 108 -23.36 21.74 -2.36
N THR A 109 -24.59 21.23 -2.36
CA THR A 109 -24.88 19.83 -2.73
C THR A 109 -24.47 19.55 -4.17
N LYS A 110 -24.71 20.49 -5.11
CA LYS A 110 -24.22 20.39 -6.49
C LYS A 110 -22.69 20.38 -6.56
N THR A 111 -21.99 21.13 -5.72
CA THR A 111 -20.52 21.09 -5.64
C THR A 111 -20.02 19.73 -5.16
N VAL A 112 -20.63 19.16 -4.12
CA VAL A 112 -20.33 17.80 -3.64
C VAL A 112 -20.60 16.76 -4.73
N SER A 113 -21.74 16.85 -5.41
CA SER A 113 -22.12 15.96 -6.51
C SER A 113 -21.08 15.94 -7.62
N LYS A 114 -20.64 17.12 -8.09
CA LYS A 114 -19.58 17.23 -9.12
C LYS A 114 -18.26 16.61 -8.65
N ALA A 115 -17.85 16.88 -7.41
CA ALA A 115 -16.61 16.34 -6.87
C ALA A 115 -16.68 14.81 -6.71
N ALA A 116 -17.80 14.28 -6.21
CA ALA A 116 -18.02 12.85 -6.07
C ALA A 116 -18.06 12.13 -7.42
N SER A 117 -18.65 12.74 -8.45
CA SER A 117 -18.68 12.21 -9.82
C SER A 117 -17.27 12.13 -10.42
N VAL A 118 -16.46 13.18 -10.28
CA VAL A 118 -15.05 13.15 -10.71
C VAL A 118 -14.26 12.07 -9.96
N ARG A 119 -14.48 11.93 -8.65
CA ARG A 119 -13.80 10.89 -7.87
C ARG A 119 -14.22 9.49 -8.29
N TYR A 120 -15.52 9.28 -8.53
CA TYR A 120 -16.06 8.03 -9.05
C TYR A 120 -15.35 7.60 -10.34
N GLU A 121 -15.18 8.50 -11.31
CA GLU A 121 -14.48 8.21 -12.56
C GLU A 121 -13.00 7.83 -12.33
N GLN A 122 -12.32 8.54 -11.43
CA GLN A 122 -10.93 8.22 -11.06
C GLN A 122 -10.78 6.84 -10.43
N ILE A 123 -11.71 6.47 -9.54
CA ILE A 123 -11.69 5.15 -8.90
C ILE A 123 -12.01 4.07 -9.94
N LEU A 124 -12.96 4.28 -10.85
CA LEU A 124 -13.24 3.32 -11.92
C LEU A 124 -12.01 3.08 -12.82
N GLN A 125 -11.31 4.14 -13.21
CA GLN A 125 -10.07 4.00 -13.97
C GLN A 125 -9.01 3.25 -13.18
N SER A 126 -8.93 3.49 -11.87
CA SER A 126 -8.00 2.80 -10.98
C SER A 126 -8.34 1.32 -10.82
N ILE A 127 -9.63 0.97 -10.71
CA ILE A 127 -10.13 -0.41 -10.68
C ILE A 127 -9.69 -1.17 -11.93
N GLU A 128 -9.89 -0.57 -13.11
CA GLU A 128 -9.48 -1.20 -14.37
C GLU A 128 -7.96 -1.39 -14.45
N ASN A 129 -7.18 -0.41 -13.99
CA ASN A 129 -5.73 -0.53 -13.91
C ASN A 129 -5.30 -1.66 -12.96
N TRP A 130 -5.88 -1.74 -11.76
CA TRP A 130 -5.55 -2.80 -10.80
C TRP A 130 -5.96 -4.18 -11.31
N LYS A 131 -7.11 -4.29 -11.96
CA LYS A 131 -7.55 -5.52 -12.61
C LYS A 131 -6.52 -6.00 -13.64
N ASN A 132 -6.11 -5.12 -14.54
CA ASN A 132 -5.11 -5.42 -15.56
C ASN A 132 -3.77 -5.83 -14.95
N LEU A 133 -3.32 -5.14 -13.89
CA LEU A 133 -2.08 -5.51 -13.17
C LEU A 133 -2.18 -6.88 -12.52
N LEU A 134 -3.30 -7.18 -11.85
CA LEU A 134 -3.52 -8.48 -11.22
C LEU A 134 -3.51 -9.61 -12.25
N GLU A 135 -4.24 -9.45 -13.36
CA GLU A 135 -4.27 -10.43 -14.45
C GLU A 135 -2.89 -10.61 -15.08
N GLN A 136 -2.20 -9.53 -15.42
CA GLN A 136 -0.87 -9.57 -16.02
C GLN A 136 0.15 -10.30 -15.13
N TYR A 137 0.22 -9.93 -13.84
CA TYR A 137 1.16 -10.54 -12.92
C TYR A 137 0.81 -11.99 -12.58
N CYS A 138 -0.49 -12.31 -12.49
CA CYS A 138 -0.94 -13.68 -12.26
C CYS A 138 -0.59 -14.60 -13.44
N CYS A 139 -0.96 -14.21 -14.66
CA CYS A 139 -0.63 -14.97 -15.89
C CYS A 139 0.88 -15.17 -16.02
N ARG A 140 1.66 -14.11 -15.77
CA ARG A 140 3.13 -14.23 -15.83
C ARG A 140 3.70 -15.16 -14.77
N LEU A 141 3.17 -15.11 -13.55
CA LEU A 141 3.59 -15.98 -12.46
C LEU A 141 3.34 -17.47 -12.80
N GLU A 142 2.20 -17.78 -13.41
CA GLU A 142 1.90 -19.14 -13.89
C GLU A 142 2.91 -19.61 -14.94
N VAL A 143 3.23 -18.78 -15.93
CA VAL A 143 4.25 -19.09 -16.95
C VAL A 143 5.62 -19.35 -16.30
N VAL A 144 6.04 -18.51 -15.35
CA VAL A 144 7.32 -18.67 -14.64
C VAL A 144 7.34 -19.99 -13.85
N ARG A 145 6.23 -20.33 -13.18
CA ARG A 145 6.08 -21.59 -12.45
C ARG A 145 6.08 -22.81 -13.37
N GLN A 146 5.40 -22.74 -14.50
CA GLN A 146 5.37 -23.82 -15.49
C GLN A 146 6.75 -24.07 -16.09
N ASN A 147 7.47 -23.01 -16.44
CA ASN A 147 8.84 -23.12 -16.96
C ASN A 147 9.78 -23.76 -15.94
N LYS A 148 9.61 -23.43 -14.66
CA LYS A 148 10.37 -24.01 -13.56
C LYS A 148 10.02 -25.47 -13.32
N GLU A 149 8.74 -25.84 -13.45
CA GLU A 149 8.30 -27.24 -13.39
C GLU A 149 8.87 -28.06 -14.55
N ASN A 150 8.82 -27.55 -15.78
CA ASN A 150 9.37 -28.22 -16.96
C ASN A 150 10.89 -28.41 -16.84
N SER A 151 11.59 -27.39 -16.34
CA SER A 151 13.04 -27.45 -16.09
C SER A 151 13.38 -28.51 -15.03
N LEU A 152 12.57 -28.62 -13.97
CA LEU A 152 12.70 -29.66 -12.95
C LEU A 152 12.48 -31.07 -13.53
N LYS A 153 11.40 -31.28 -14.29
CA LYS A 153 11.10 -32.57 -14.94
C LYS A 153 12.22 -33.00 -15.89
N ALA A 154 12.74 -32.07 -16.70
CA ALA A 154 13.85 -32.34 -17.60
C ALA A 154 15.13 -32.73 -16.85
N ALA A 155 15.42 -32.08 -15.72
CA ALA A 155 16.57 -32.40 -14.89
C ALA A 155 16.45 -33.77 -14.20
N ILE A 156 15.25 -34.12 -13.71
CA ILE A 156 14.97 -35.44 -13.11
C ILE A 156 15.14 -36.54 -14.16
N LYS A 157 14.58 -36.37 -15.36
CA LYS A 157 14.70 -37.37 -16.42
C LYS A 157 16.16 -37.62 -16.82
N ARG A 158 16.97 -36.56 -16.94
CA ARG A 158 18.41 -36.69 -17.23
C ARG A 158 19.18 -37.38 -16.11
N PHE A 159 18.77 -37.18 -14.85
CA PHE A 159 19.35 -37.91 -13.72
C PHE A 159 19.06 -39.40 -13.80
N GLU A 160 17.82 -39.77 -14.10
CA GLU A 160 17.40 -41.17 -14.29
C GLU A 160 18.12 -41.83 -15.49
N ASP A 161 18.39 -41.08 -16.56
CA ASP A 161 19.03 -41.60 -17.78
C ASP A 161 20.58 -41.69 -17.69
N HIS A 162 21.25 -40.98 -16.78
CA HIS A 162 22.72 -40.82 -16.80
C HIS A 162 23.50 -41.25 -15.54
N ASP A 163 22.86 -41.80 -14.49
CA ASP A 163 23.53 -42.15 -13.21
C ASP A 163 24.39 -40.98 -12.64
N LEU A 164 24.00 -39.73 -12.91
CA LEU A 164 24.76 -38.55 -12.47
C LEU A 164 24.48 -38.26 -10.99
N PRO A 165 25.44 -37.77 -10.20
CA PRO A 165 25.19 -37.40 -8.81
C PRO A 165 24.21 -36.22 -8.71
N VAL A 166 23.33 -36.25 -7.71
CA VAL A 166 22.30 -35.23 -7.42
C VAL A 166 22.87 -33.79 -7.38
N SER A 167 24.14 -33.63 -7.00
CA SER A 167 24.86 -32.35 -6.98
C SER A 167 25.05 -31.69 -8.35
N GLU A 168 25.18 -32.48 -9.41
CA GLU A 168 25.30 -31.98 -10.78
C GLU A 168 23.92 -31.55 -11.33
N VAL A 169 22.86 -32.28 -10.99
CA VAL A 169 21.47 -31.93 -11.30
C VAL A 169 21.09 -30.57 -10.72
N PHE A 170 21.42 -30.30 -9.45
CA PHE A 170 21.18 -28.99 -8.82
C PHE A 170 22.00 -27.86 -9.45
N SER A 171 23.21 -28.16 -9.92
CA SER A 171 24.07 -27.21 -10.64
C SER A 171 23.48 -26.87 -12.01
N GLU A 172 22.94 -27.86 -12.72
CA GLU A 172 22.34 -27.70 -14.05
C GLU A 172 20.96 -27.05 -14.06
N ILE A 173 20.10 -27.36 -13.07
CA ILE A 173 18.81 -26.66 -12.88
C ILE A 173 19.05 -25.14 -12.70
N SER A 174 20.21 -24.77 -12.14
CA SER A 174 20.61 -23.38 -11.97
C SER A 174 21.23 -22.75 -13.22
N SER A 175 21.76 -23.54 -14.17
CA SER A 175 22.36 -23.03 -15.42
C SER A 175 21.35 -22.97 -16.57
N ALA A 176 20.28 -23.77 -16.55
CA ALA A 176 19.24 -23.76 -17.59
C ALA A 176 18.43 -22.44 -17.67
N ILE A 177 18.49 -21.57 -16.64
CA ILE A 177 17.81 -20.26 -16.60
C ILE A 177 18.81 -19.09 -16.50
N SER A 178 20.12 -19.34 -16.64
CA SER A 178 21.09 -18.27 -16.84
C SER A 178 22.43 -18.82 -17.33
N ASP A 179 22.92 -18.29 -18.46
CA ASP A 179 24.28 -18.44 -19.00
C ASP A 179 25.35 -17.89 -18.04
N ILE A 180 25.49 -18.50 -16.86
CA ILE A 180 26.62 -18.32 -15.95
C ILE A 180 26.94 -19.70 -15.38
N SER A 181 27.52 -20.54 -16.22
CA SER A 181 28.25 -21.72 -15.79
C SER A 181 29.48 -21.28 -14.96
N LYS A 182 29.80 -22.05 -13.92
CA LYS A 182 30.95 -21.91 -13.00
C LYS A 182 30.77 -20.95 -11.82
N PHE A 183 30.06 -21.39 -10.79
CA PHE A 183 30.26 -20.86 -9.44
C PHE A 183 29.97 -21.93 -8.38
N SER A 184 30.99 -22.74 -8.09
CA SER A 184 31.11 -23.55 -6.88
C SER A 184 31.21 -22.65 -5.63
N THR A 185 30.58 -23.08 -4.53
CA THR A 185 30.70 -22.47 -3.17
C THR A 185 30.60 -20.94 -3.09
N VAL A 186 29.49 -20.36 -3.55
CA VAL A 186 29.31 -18.91 -3.45
C VAL A 186 28.58 -18.51 -2.18
N SER A 187 29.34 -17.97 -1.22
CA SER A 187 28.78 -17.33 -0.03
C SER A 187 27.94 -16.08 -0.42
N THR A 188 26.73 -16.02 0.12
CA THR A 188 25.84 -14.84 0.02
C THR A 188 25.72 -14.10 1.36
N ALA A 189 26.56 -14.48 2.32
CA ALA A 189 26.58 -14.05 3.72
C ALA A 189 26.67 -12.53 3.92
N SER A 190 27.36 -11.81 3.02
CA SER A 190 27.62 -10.39 3.19
C SER A 190 26.32 -9.57 3.15
N ALA A 191 26.16 -8.65 4.10
CA ALA A 191 25.01 -7.75 4.17
C ALA A 191 24.78 -7.00 2.85
N ARG A 192 25.86 -6.67 2.14
CA ARG A 192 25.85 -6.02 0.82
C ARG A 192 25.20 -6.91 -0.26
N ARG A 193 25.49 -8.22 -0.26
CA ARG A 193 24.90 -9.16 -1.23
C ARG A 193 23.46 -9.52 -0.89
N ARG A 194 23.09 -9.60 0.40
CA ARG A 194 21.69 -9.68 0.85
C ARG A 194 20.86 -8.49 0.36
N LYS A 195 21.34 -7.26 0.55
CA LYS A 195 20.66 -6.04 0.06
C LYS A 195 20.47 -6.05 -1.47
N HIS A 196 21.43 -6.62 -2.20
CA HIS A 196 21.34 -6.74 -3.66
C HIS A 196 20.31 -7.79 -4.11
N ILE A 197 20.22 -8.93 -3.41
CA ILE A 197 19.19 -9.94 -3.66
C ILE A 197 17.80 -9.38 -3.35
N GLU A 198 17.64 -8.68 -2.22
CA GLU A 198 16.37 -8.03 -1.87
C GLU A 198 15.95 -6.97 -2.88
N LYS A 199 16.91 -6.25 -3.48
CA LYS A 199 16.61 -5.37 -4.63
C LYS A 199 16.13 -6.16 -5.84
N LYS A 200 16.78 -7.28 -6.18
CA LYS A 200 16.38 -8.13 -7.32
C LYS A 200 14.97 -8.71 -7.16
N LYS A 201 14.56 -9.08 -5.94
CA LYS A 201 13.20 -9.52 -5.61
C LYS A 201 12.13 -8.42 -5.74
N LYS A 202 12.51 -7.19 -6.10
CA LYS A 202 11.58 -6.08 -6.37
C LYS A 202 11.63 -5.60 -7.82
N VAL A 203 12.53 -6.17 -8.63
CA VAL A 203 12.68 -5.78 -10.04
C VAL A 203 11.80 -6.69 -10.88
N LEU A 204 10.76 -6.12 -11.48
CA LEU A 204 9.85 -6.78 -12.42
C LEU A 204 10.48 -6.91 -13.81
N LYS A 205 11.66 -7.54 -13.89
CA LYS A 205 12.32 -7.82 -15.16
C LYS A 205 12.15 -9.28 -15.50
N GLU A 206 11.59 -9.52 -16.69
CA GLU A 206 11.37 -10.85 -17.23
C GLU A 206 12.70 -11.61 -17.42
N GLY A 207 12.67 -12.91 -17.14
CA GLY A 207 13.82 -13.81 -17.27
C GLY A 207 14.83 -13.70 -16.13
N THR A 208 14.52 -12.98 -15.05
CA THR A 208 15.41 -12.90 -13.90
C THR A 208 15.22 -14.07 -12.94
N GLN A 209 16.29 -14.50 -12.27
CA GLN A 209 16.24 -15.62 -11.32
C GLN A 209 15.27 -15.44 -10.13
N TYR A 210 14.83 -14.20 -9.85
CA TYR A 210 13.92 -13.86 -8.75
C TYR A 210 12.61 -13.25 -9.26
N GLU A 211 12.28 -13.50 -10.53
CA GLU A 211 11.09 -12.96 -11.17
C GLU A 211 9.81 -13.42 -10.45
N ASP A 212 9.72 -14.69 -10.06
CA ASP A 212 8.61 -15.24 -9.27
C ASP A 212 8.42 -14.47 -7.95
N ALA A 213 9.51 -14.22 -7.21
CA ALA A 213 9.48 -13.45 -5.98
C ALA A 213 9.09 -11.97 -6.21
N ALA A 214 9.52 -11.37 -7.32
CA ALA A 214 9.15 -10.01 -7.68
C ALA A 214 7.67 -9.87 -8.03
N LEU A 215 7.13 -10.83 -8.79
CA LEU A 215 5.70 -10.89 -9.13
C LEU A 215 4.85 -11.08 -7.88
N LEU A 216 5.24 -11.98 -6.96
CA LEU A 216 4.53 -12.19 -5.70
C LEU A 216 4.51 -10.93 -4.82
N ASN A 217 5.62 -10.20 -4.74
CA ASN A 217 5.66 -8.93 -4.01
C ASN A 217 4.78 -7.87 -4.67
N ALA A 218 4.83 -7.74 -6.00
CA ALA A 218 3.99 -6.79 -6.72
C ALA A 218 2.51 -7.11 -6.55
N LEU A 219 2.10 -8.38 -6.67
CA LEU A 219 0.74 -8.83 -6.39
C LEU A 219 0.30 -8.47 -4.97
N LYS A 220 1.16 -8.72 -3.97
CA LYS A 220 0.88 -8.36 -2.58
C LYS A 220 0.67 -6.86 -2.43
N ASP A 221 1.56 -6.04 -2.99
CA ASP A 221 1.49 -4.59 -2.90
C ASP A 221 0.22 -4.06 -3.60
N THR A 222 -0.15 -4.61 -4.75
CA THR A 222 -1.42 -4.29 -5.45
C THR A 222 -2.64 -4.68 -4.63
N ILE A 223 -2.67 -5.86 -4.02
CA ILE A 223 -3.79 -6.31 -3.19
C ILE A 223 -3.93 -5.43 -1.94
N SER A 224 -2.82 -5.08 -1.28
CA SER A 224 -2.84 -4.17 -0.13
C SER A 224 -3.30 -2.77 -0.51
N LEU A 225 -2.98 -2.30 -1.72
CA LEU A 225 -3.49 -1.04 -2.23
C LEU A 225 -5.02 -1.10 -2.41
N ILE A 226 -5.54 -2.14 -3.07
CA ILE A 226 -6.99 -2.34 -3.25
C ILE A 226 -7.71 -2.36 -1.90
N ASP A 227 -7.15 -3.07 -0.92
CA ASP A 227 -7.72 -3.15 0.43
C ASP A 227 -7.84 -1.78 1.10
N SER A 228 -6.81 -0.94 1.00
CA SER A 228 -6.83 0.43 1.56
C SER A 228 -7.87 1.36 0.93
N GLN A 229 -8.40 1.03 -0.25
CA GLN A 229 -9.41 1.85 -0.92
C GLN A 229 -10.82 1.59 -0.37
N GLN A 230 -11.02 0.50 0.38
CA GLN A 230 -12.31 0.20 1.02
C GLN A 230 -12.72 1.29 2.01
N ASP A 231 -11.76 1.84 2.75
CA ASP A 231 -11.98 2.88 3.76
C ASP A 231 -12.62 4.14 3.15
N GLU A 232 -12.21 4.52 1.93
CA GLU A 232 -12.78 5.66 1.22
C GLU A 232 -14.18 5.37 0.68
N LEU A 233 -14.38 4.18 0.10
CA LEU A 233 -15.64 3.77 -0.52
C LEU A 233 -16.80 3.73 0.49
N ILE A 234 -16.52 3.41 1.75
CA ILE A 234 -17.50 3.43 2.84
C ILE A 234 -18.17 4.80 2.97
N PHE A 235 -17.46 5.90 2.66
CA PHE A 235 -17.99 7.26 2.73
C PHE A 235 -18.44 7.79 1.38
N LEU A 236 -17.78 7.41 0.28
CA LEU A 236 -18.14 7.87 -1.06
C LEU A 236 -19.49 7.29 -1.53
N LEU A 237 -19.74 6.00 -1.32
CA LEU A 237 -20.97 5.34 -1.79
C LEU A 237 -22.25 5.96 -1.17
N PRO A 238 -22.35 6.16 0.15
CA PRO A 238 -23.49 6.87 0.73
C PRO A 238 -23.63 8.30 0.23
N THR A 239 -22.51 8.97 -0.05
CA THR A 239 -22.51 10.34 -0.57
C THR A 239 -23.07 10.40 -1.99
N LEU A 240 -22.71 9.45 -2.86
CA LEU A 240 -23.29 9.31 -4.20
C LEU A 240 -24.81 9.10 -4.14
N VAL A 241 -25.27 8.24 -3.22
CA VAL A 241 -26.72 8.04 -2.99
C VAL A 241 -27.38 9.33 -2.52
N ALA A 242 -26.75 10.07 -1.60
CA ALA A 242 -27.30 11.30 -1.04
C ALA A 242 -27.38 12.46 -2.04
N VAL A 243 -26.66 12.39 -3.17
CA VAL A 243 -26.73 13.36 -4.28
C VAL A 243 -27.51 12.82 -5.49
N ASP A 244 -28.36 11.81 -5.28
CA ASP A 244 -29.18 11.13 -6.29
C ASP A 244 -28.41 10.42 -7.42
N ALA A 245 -27.10 10.17 -7.24
CA ALA A 245 -26.25 9.40 -8.16
C ALA A 245 -26.24 7.90 -7.81
N VAL A 246 -27.43 7.31 -7.72
CA VAL A 246 -27.64 5.94 -7.22
C VAL A 246 -27.08 4.88 -8.19
N GLU A 247 -27.19 5.12 -9.50
CA GLU A 247 -26.69 4.19 -10.51
C GLU A 247 -25.16 4.17 -10.54
N GLU A 248 -24.52 5.32 -10.36
CA GLU A 248 -23.06 5.43 -10.20
C GLU A 248 -22.59 4.72 -8.94
N ALA A 249 -23.30 4.90 -7.82
CA ALA A 249 -23.00 4.18 -6.58
C ALA A 249 -23.09 2.65 -6.77
N ARG A 250 -24.17 2.18 -7.40
CA ARG A 250 -24.39 0.76 -7.70
C ARG A 250 -23.31 0.20 -8.63
N ALA A 251 -22.99 0.92 -9.70
CA ALA A 251 -21.96 0.52 -10.66
C ALA A 251 -20.59 0.41 -9.96
N LEU A 252 -20.20 1.44 -9.20
CA LEU A 252 -18.94 1.45 -8.45
C LEU A 252 -18.84 0.27 -7.49
N GLN A 253 -19.88 0.04 -6.68
CA GLN A 253 -19.93 -1.07 -5.74
C GLN A 253 -19.77 -2.41 -6.47
N THR A 254 -20.47 -2.60 -7.59
CA THR A 254 -20.43 -3.83 -8.38
C THR A 254 -19.04 -4.07 -8.99
N HIS A 255 -18.43 -3.05 -9.58
CA HIS A 255 -17.09 -3.13 -10.16
C HIS A 255 -16.04 -3.44 -9.09
N PHE A 256 -16.15 -2.79 -7.92
CA PHE A 256 -15.22 -3.03 -6.82
C PHE A 256 -15.36 -4.43 -6.21
N LEU A 257 -16.59 -4.92 -6.00
CA LEU A 257 -16.83 -6.30 -5.56
C LEU A 257 -16.28 -7.33 -6.55
N THR A 258 -16.43 -7.06 -7.86
CA THR A 258 -15.85 -7.91 -8.91
C THR A 258 -14.33 -7.94 -8.82
N LEU A 259 -13.70 -6.78 -8.59
CA LEU A 259 -12.26 -6.67 -8.36
C LEU A 259 -11.82 -7.45 -7.12
N LEU A 260 -12.54 -7.34 -6.00
CA LEU A 260 -12.24 -8.11 -4.78
C LEU A 260 -12.32 -9.62 -5.03
N ASN A 261 -13.34 -10.09 -5.76
CA ASN A 261 -13.45 -11.49 -6.14
C ASN A 261 -12.28 -11.96 -7.02
N LEU A 262 -11.81 -11.12 -7.94
CA LEU A 262 -10.62 -11.41 -8.73
C LEU A 262 -9.36 -11.45 -7.86
N ALA A 263 -9.19 -10.49 -6.96
CA ALA A 263 -8.08 -10.48 -6.01
C ALA A 263 -8.05 -11.76 -5.16
N HIS A 264 -9.20 -12.23 -4.65
CA HIS A 264 -9.30 -13.50 -3.93
C HIS A 264 -8.86 -14.71 -4.77
N LYS A 265 -9.29 -14.78 -6.03
CA LYS A 265 -8.85 -15.85 -6.94
C LYS A 265 -7.34 -15.80 -7.17
N VAL A 266 -6.80 -14.61 -7.39
CA VAL A 266 -5.35 -14.40 -7.59
C VAL A 266 -4.57 -14.78 -6.33
N ILE A 267 -5.08 -14.50 -5.12
CA ILE A 267 -4.45 -14.95 -3.87
C ILE A 267 -4.36 -16.48 -3.84
N GLY A 268 -5.43 -17.19 -4.20
CA GLY A 268 -5.42 -18.65 -4.24
C GLY A 268 -4.40 -19.22 -5.23
N ILE A 269 -4.21 -18.58 -6.39
CA ILE A 269 -3.21 -18.96 -7.38
C ILE A 269 -1.80 -18.62 -6.88
N ALA A 270 -1.58 -17.40 -6.40
CA ALA A 270 -0.28 -16.92 -5.96
C ALA A 270 0.22 -17.62 -4.69
N TRP A 271 -0.65 -17.96 -3.75
CA TRP A 271 -0.33 -18.61 -2.48
C TRP A 271 -1.25 -19.81 -2.21
N PRO A 272 -1.02 -20.95 -2.89
CA PRO A 272 -1.85 -22.14 -2.73
C PRO A 272 -1.62 -22.81 -1.37
N THR A 273 -2.60 -23.61 -0.93
CA THR A 273 -2.55 -24.38 0.32
C THR A 273 -1.48 -25.46 0.32
N HIS A 274 -1.20 -26.04 -0.85
CA HIS A 274 -0.15 -27.05 -1.05
C HIS A 274 0.95 -26.48 -1.95
N LEU A 275 2.19 -26.55 -1.46
CA LEU A 275 3.33 -25.96 -2.14
C LEU A 275 4.20 -27.04 -2.81
N SER A 276 4.27 -27.01 -4.13
CA SER A 276 5.17 -27.86 -4.91
C SER A 276 6.56 -27.22 -5.05
N ALA A 277 7.60 -28.01 -5.33
CA ALA A 277 8.97 -27.50 -5.44
C ALA A 277 9.12 -26.34 -6.46
N HIS A 278 8.45 -26.43 -7.61
CA HIS A 278 8.46 -25.38 -8.63
C HIS A 278 7.77 -24.06 -8.19
N MET A 279 6.99 -24.07 -7.11
CA MET A 279 6.28 -22.90 -6.58
C MET A 279 7.10 -22.14 -5.52
N ILE A 280 8.20 -22.70 -5.03
CA ILE A 280 9.05 -22.07 -4.03
C ILE A 280 9.73 -20.83 -4.66
N PRO A 281 9.60 -19.61 -4.11
CA PRO A 281 10.15 -18.41 -4.74
C PRO A 281 11.68 -18.41 -4.86
N GLY A 282 12.19 -17.93 -5.98
CA GLY A 282 13.61 -17.84 -6.29
C GLY A 282 14.23 -19.19 -6.72
N PRO A 283 15.54 -19.23 -6.96
CA PRO A 283 16.19 -20.45 -7.44
C PRO A 283 16.19 -21.55 -6.37
N LEU A 284 15.94 -22.81 -6.75
CA LEU A 284 15.77 -23.93 -5.81
C LEU A 284 16.94 -24.15 -4.86
N ARG A 285 18.18 -23.88 -5.30
CA ARG A 285 19.38 -23.94 -4.46
C ARG A 285 19.27 -23.07 -3.19
N GLU A 286 18.45 -22.03 -3.22
CA GLU A 286 18.23 -21.12 -2.08
C GLU A 286 17.53 -21.82 -0.92
N ILE A 287 16.82 -22.92 -1.16
CA ILE A 287 16.19 -23.75 -0.13
C ILE A 287 17.24 -24.37 0.79
N TYR A 288 18.44 -24.65 0.26
CA TYR A 288 19.55 -25.26 0.98
C TYR A 288 20.55 -24.26 1.56
N ARG A 289 20.14 -22.99 1.72
CA ARG A 289 20.99 -21.97 2.33
C ARG A 289 21.04 -22.12 3.85
N ASP A 290 22.25 -22.21 4.39
CA ASP A 290 22.50 -22.28 5.84
C ASP A 290 22.39 -20.90 6.54
N LYS A 291 22.42 -20.92 7.88
CA LYS A 291 22.41 -19.72 8.75
C LYS A 291 23.56 -18.73 8.46
N ASN A 292 24.64 -19.21 7.86
CA ASN A 292 25.81 -18.42 7.50
C ASN A 292 25.71 -17.88 6.05
N GLY A 293 24.60 -18.13 5.34
CA GLY A 293 24.38 -17.66 3.98
C GLY A 293 25.15 -18.46 2.91
N ILE A 294 25.58 -19.68 3.23
CA ILE A 294 26.26 -20.62 2.34
C ILE A 294 25.24 -21.64 1.86
N ILE A 295 25.19 -21.91 0.57
CA ILE A 295 24.35 -22.96 -0.01
C ILE A 295 25.11 -24.28 0.14
N ARG A 296 24.53 -25.26 0.85
CA ARG A 296 25.11 -26.59 1.05
C ARG A 296 24.11 -27.64 0.59
N ILE A 297 24.43 -28.37 -0.47
CA ILE A 297 23.59 -29.47 -0.93
C ILE A 297 23.65 -30.58 0.14
N PRO A 298 22.52 -31.16 0.57
CA PRO A 298 22.52 -32.23 1.56
C PRO A 298 23.29 -33.46 1.05
N GLU A 299 24.08 -34.08 1.93
CA GLU A 299 24.78 -35.35 1.63
C GLU A 299 23.83 -36.57 1.68
N GLU A 300 22.66 -36.41 2.30
CA GLU A 300 21.58 -37.41 2.37
C GLU A 300 20.27 -36.79 1.88
N ASN A 301 19.24 -37.58 1.52
CA ASN A 301 17.88 -37.13 1.12
C ASN A 301 17.09 -36.46 2.27
N LYS A 302 17.70 -35.50 2.97
CA LYS A 302 17.15 -34.75 4.10
C LYS A 302 16.72 -33.37 3.62
N MET A 303 15.49 -32.99 3.94
CA MET A 303 15.01 -31.62 3.78
C MET A 303 15.89 -30.66 4.59
N PRO A 304 16.18 -29.43 4.11
CA PRO A 304 16.93 -28.47 4.89
C PRO A 304 16.12 -28.01 6.10
N ASN A 305 16.80 -27.78 7.22
CA ASN A 305 16.19 -27.36 8.49
C ASN A 305 15.40 -26.03 8.40
N ARG A 306 15.56 -25.25 7.32
CA ARG A 306 14.86 -23.99 7.11
C ARG A 306 14.66 -23.72 5.61
N ILE A 307 13.43 -23.39 5.23
CA ILE A 307 13.09 -22.89 3.90
C ILE A 307 12.98 -21.35 4.00
N PRO A 308 13.82 -20.56 3.30
CA PRO A 308 13.72 -19.11 3.34
C PRO A 308 12.55 -18.64 2.46
N PHE A 309 11.36 -18.58 3.03
CA PHE A 309 10.28 -17.78 2.45
C PHE A 309 10.67 -16.30 2.59
N GLY A 310 10.90 -15.61 1.47
CA GLY A 310 11.32 -14.20 1.50
C GLY A 310 10.21 -13.36 2.10
N ASN A 311 10.35 -12.89 3.35
CA ASN A 311 9.43 -12.00 4.08
C ASN A 311 7.95 -12.04 3.64
N LEU A 312 7.43 -13.23 3.41
CA LEU A 312 6.03 -13.51 3.19
C LEU A 312 5.37 -13.58 4.57
N LYS A 313 5.49 -12.48 5.34
CA LYS A 313 4.48 -12.19 6.34
C LYS A 313 3.25 -11.76 5.56
N ILE A 314 2.48 -12.75 5.12
CA ILE A 314 1.07 -12.55 4.88
C ILE A 314 0.46 -12.98 6.20
N ASN A 315 -0.09 -12.03 6.96
CA ASN A 315 -1.00 -12.36 8.05
C ASN A 315 -2.24 -12.97 7.38
N LEU A 316 -2.19 -14.26 7.05
CA LEU A 316 -3.35 -15.02 6.58
C LEU A 316 -4.25 -15.45 7.74
N TYR A 317 -3.93 -15.06 8.98
CA TYR A 317 -4.88 -15.13 10.09
C TYR A 317 -5.61 -13.80 10.21
N ASN A 318 -6.65 -13.68 9.40
CA ASN A 318 -7.88 -12.99 9.78
C ASN A 318 -8.97 -13.45 8.82
N GLU A 319 -9.59 -14.58 9.14
CA GLU A 319 -10.95 -14.89 8.67
C GLU A 319 -11.98 -13.80 9.05
N HIS A 320 -11.56 -12.75 9.77
CA HIS A 320 -12.31 -11.54 10.09
C HIS A 320 -11.96 -10.29 9.26
N LEU A 321 -10.98 -10.31 8.34
CA LEU A 321 -10.60 -9.10 7.57
C LEU A 321 -11.55 -8.73 6.42
N MET A 322 -12.53 -9.58 6.09
CA MET A 322 -13.48 -9.36 4.99
C MET A 322 -14.95 -9.44 5.42
N TYR A 323 -15.22 -9.20 6.72
CA TYR A 323 -16.59 -8.91 7.20
C TYR A 323 -16.80 -7.44 7.53
N GLY A 324 -15.86 -6.56 7.13
CA GLY A 324 -16.17 -5.17 6.82
C GLY A 324 -16.88 -5.10 5.47
N VAL A 325 -17.94 -5.88 5.31
CA VAL A 325 -18.82 -5.85 4.14
C VAL A 325 -19.20 -4.38 3.99
N ILE A 326 -18.81 -3.73 2.88
CA ILE A 326 -19.49 -2.52 2.41
C ILE A 326 -20.96 -2.89 2.52
N PRO A 327 -21.73 -2.33 3.48
CA PRO A 327 -23.09 -2.79 3.69
C PRO A 327 -23.77 -2.72 2.33
N SER A 328 -24.47 -3.79 1.94
CA SER A 328 -25.26 -3.82 0.72
C SER A 328 -26.36 -2.77 0.90
N PHE A 329 -26.03 -1.50 0.69
CA PHE A 329 -26.90 -0.36 0.93
C PHE A 329 -27.98 -0.26 -0.15
N LEU A 330 -27.84 -1.00 -1.26
CA LEU A 330 -28.64 -0.88 -2.47
C LEU A 330 -29.08 -2.23 -3.06
N MET A 331 -29.36 -3.22 -2.21
CA MET A 331 -29.98 -4.47 -2.68
C MET A 331 -31.49 -4.31 -2.88
#